data_AF-A0A822CSF6-F1
#
_entry.id   AF-A0A822CSF6-F1
#
_cell.length_a   1.000
_cell.length_b   1.000
_cell.length_c   1.000
_cell.angle_alpha   90.00
_cell.angle_beta   90.00
_cell.angle_gamma   90.00
#
_symmetry.space_group_name_H-M   'P 1'
#
loop_
_entity.id
_entity.type
_entity.pdbx_description
1 polymer ?
#
loop_
_entity_poly.entity_id
_entity_poly.type
_entity_poly.pdbx_seq_one_letter_code
_entity_poly.pdbx_strand_id
1 'polypeptide(L)'
;KCASRDFDNKKLFVVDTPGFLDPRIRRDDIQEEVAKAYQVTALPGPHAFLLIVEPKRFLSEDAEAINYLSDIFGPDAIKNTIIIFTNRSI
;
A
#
# COMPACT_ATOMS: atom_id res chain seq x y z
N LYS A 1 0.33 8.37 6.68
CA LYS A 1 -0.65 8.62 7.79
C LYS A 1 -1.10 7.28 8.38
N CYS A 2 -1.25 7.12 9.70
CA CYS A 2 -1.71 5.87 10.32
C CYS A 2 -3.05 6.07 11.04
N ALA A 3 -3.96 5.10 10.93
CA ALA A 3 -5.23 5.03 11.66
C ALA A 3 -5.39 3.64 12.31
N SER A 4 -6.12 3.57 13.41
CA SER A 4 -6.46 2.29 14.05
C SER A 4 -7.92 2.23 14.47
N ARG A 5 -8.50 1.02 14.45
CA ARG A 5 -9.90 0.79 14.86
C ARG A 5 -10.08 -0.64 15.37
N ASP A 6 -10.89 -0.82 16.41
CA ASP A 6 -11.32 -2.16 16.84
C ASP A 6 -12.39 -2.72 15.90
N PHE A 7 -12.24 -3.96 15.49
CA PHE A 7 -13.14 -4.68 14.61
C PHE A 7 -13.05 -6.18 14.89
N ASP A 8 -14.18 -6.83 15.16
CA ASP A 8 -14.26 -8.28 15.40
C ASP A 8 -13.23 -8.79 16.43
N ASN A 9 -13.18 -8.14 17.60
CA ASN A 9 -12.23 -8.41 18.69
C ASN A 9 -10.73 -8.30 18.30
N LYS A 10 -10.42 -7.63 17.18
CA LYS A 10 -9.06 -7.34 16.73
C LYS A 10 -8.85 -5.83 16.57
N LYS A 11 -7.65 -5.36 16.90
CA LYS A 11 -7.24 -3.99 16.60
C LYS A 11 -6.65 -3.92 15.20
N LEU A 12 -7.32 -3.22 14.30
CA LEU A 12 -6.85 -2.98 12.93
C LEU A 12 -5.98 -1.73 12.90
N PHE A 13 -4.89 -1.78 12.14
CA PHE A 13 -4.03 -0.65 11.82
C PHE A 13 -3.99 -0.48 10.31
N VAL A 14 -4.22 0.74 9.84
CA VAL A 14 -4.16 1.09 8.42
C VAL A 14 -3.14 2.20 8.27
N VAL A 15 -2.10 1.94 7.49
CA VAL A 15 -1.11 2.94 7.14
C VAL A 15 -1.35 3.37 5.71
N ASP A 16 -1.75 4.62 5.55
CA ASP A 16 -1.87 5.32 4.28
C ASP A 16 -0.47 5.81 3.88
N THR A 17 0.04 5.29 2.77
CA THR A 17 1.31 5.70 2.16
C THR A 17 1.03 6.78 1.11
N PRO A 18 1.85 7.84 1.02
CA PRO A 18 1.71 8.82 -0.05
C PRO A 18 1.67 8.15 -1.43
N GLY A 19 0.92 8.75 -2.34
CA GLY A 19 0.65 8.14 -3.64
C GLY A 19 1.94 7.88 -4.41
N PHE A 20 2.16 6.62 -4.79
CA PHE A 20 3.14 6.20 -5.80
C PHE A 20 3.02 6.98 -7.13
N LEU A 21 1.83 7.52 -7.38
CA LEU A 21 1.41 8.20 -8.61
C LEU A 21 1.63 9.71 -8.59
N ASP A 22 2.10 10.30 -7.49
CA ASP A 22 2.30 11.75 -7.45
C ASP A 22 3.69 12.09 -8.01
N PRO A 23 3.80 12.65 -9.24
CA PRO A 23 5.08 13.00 -9.85
C PRO A 23 5.83 14.10 -9.07
N ARG A 24 5.19 14.72 -8.07
CA ARG A 24 5.78 15.70 -7.16
C ARG A 24 6.48 15.04 -5.97
N ILE A 25 6.31 13.73 -5.77
CA ILE A 25 6.91 12.97 -4.66
C ILE A 25 8.13 12.22 -5.18
N ARG A 26 9.29 12.37 -4.52
CA ARG A 26 10.50 11.65 -4.92
C ARG A 26 10.43 10.20 -4.44
N ARG A 27 11.05 9.27 -5.18
CA ARG A 27 11.12 7.85 -4.75
C ARG A 27 11.75 7.68 -3.37
N ASP A 28 12.73 8.52 -3.02
CA ASP A 28 13.38 8.50 -1.70
C ASP A 28 12.37 8.79 -0.58
N ASP A 29 11.43 9.72 -0.80
CA ASP A 29 10.38 10.07 0.16
C ASP A 29 9.39 8.91 0.33
N ILE A 30 9.11 8.17 -0.75
CA ILE A 30 8.28 6.96 -0.71
C ILE A 30 9.00 5.86 0.09
N GLN A 31 10.31 5.66 -0.11
CA GLN A 31 11.09 4.70 0.68
C GLN A 31 11.07 5.05 2.16
N GLU A 32 11.22 6.33 2.51
CA GLU A 32 11.18 6.79 3.89
C GLU A 32 9.81 6.54 4.54
N GLU A 33 8.72 6.81 3.82
CA GLU A 33 7.37 6.58 4.32
C GLU A 33 7.02 5.09 4.44
N VAL A 34 7.52 4.26 3.52
CA VAL A 34 7.40 2.80 3.65
C VAL A 34 8.23 2.28 4.82
N ALA A 35 9.43 2.81 5.05
CA ALA A 35 10.25 2.47 6.21
C ALA A 35 9.59 2.92 7.53
N LYS A 36 8.97 4.11 7.57
CA LYS A 36 8.16 4.58 8.70
C LYS A 36 6.94 3.69 8.91
N ALA A 37 6.24 3.31 7.84
CA ALA A 37 5.11 2.38 7.90
C ALA A 37 5.57 1.05 8.52
N TYR A 38 6.70 0.52 8.06
CA TYR A 38 7.29 -0.70 8.60
C TYR A 38 7.67 -0.59 10.08
N GLN A 39 8.25 0.54 10.51
CA GLN A 39 8.54 0.81 11.92
C GLN A 39 7.28 0.86 12.78
N VAL A 40 6.19 1.45 12.26
CA VAL A 40 4.91 1.54 12.98
C VAL A 40 4.17 0.20 13.00
N THR A 41 4.29 -0.61 11.94
CA THR A 41 3.65 -1.93 11.88
C THR A 41 4.40 -3.01 12.64
N ALA A 42 5.72 -2.86 12.81
CA ALA A 42 6.66 -3.80 13.45
C ALA A 42 6.56 -5.26 12.96
N LEU A 43 7.51 -6.12 13.32
CA LEU A 43 7.41 -7.56 13.03
C LEU A 43 6.16 -8.14 13.72
N PRO A 44 5.35 -8.96 13.02
CA PRO A 44 5.70 -9.74 11.83
C PRO A 44 5.54 -9.02 10.47
N GLY A 45 5.20 -7.73 10.44
CA GLY A 45 4.97 -6.95 9.22
C GLY A 45 3.49 -6.84 8.85
N PRO A 46 3.16 -6.18 7.72
CA PRO A 46 1.78 -6.01 7.28
C PRO A 46 1.08 -7.35 7.03
N HIS A 47 -0.16 -7.48 7.49
CA HIS A 47 -0.99 -8.67 7.21
C HIS A 47 -1.50 -8.70 5.76
N ALA A 48 -1.67 -7.52 5.14
CA ALA A 48 -2.10 -7.35 3.77
C ALA A 48 -1.63 -6.00 3.22
N PHE A 49 -1.42 -5.93 1.91
CA PHE A 49 -1.18 -4.70 1.17
C PHE A 49 -2.43 -4.34 0.37
N LEU A 50 -2.78 -3.06 0.29
CA LEU A 50 -3.96 -2.61 -0.45
C LEU A 50 -3.51 -1.77 -1.63
N LEU A 51 -3.73 -2.24 -2.86
CA LEU A 51 -3.48 -1.47 -4.08
C LEU A 51 -4.81 -0.90 -4.58
N ILE A 52 -4.94 0.42 -4.52
CA ILE A 52 -6.16 1.12 -4.96
C ILE A 52 -6.02 1.44 -6.45
N VAL A 53 -6.92 0.89 -7.26
CA VAL A 53 -6.92 1.05 -8.72
C VAL A 53 -8.22 1.72 -9.18
N GLU A 54 -8.14 2.64 -10.13
CA GLU A 54 -9.31 3.11 -10.88
C GLU A 54 -9.41 2.28 -12.18
N PRO A 55 -10.46 1.44 -12.39
CA PRO A 55 -10.53 0.54 -13.55
C PRO A 55 -10.40 1.21 -14.92
N LYS A 56 -10.89 2.46 -15.04
CA LYS A 56 -10.82 3.26 -16.27
C LYS A 56 -9.41 3.80 -16.55
N ARG A 57 -8.50 3.69 -15.58
CA ARG A 57 -7.16 4.24 -15.57
C ARG A 57 -6.19 3.23 -14.94
N PHE A 58 -6.32 1.95 -15.30
CA PHE A 58 -5.22 1.04 -15.02
C PHE A 58 -4.03 1.50 -15.85
N LEU A 59 -3.04 2.07 -15.19
CA LEU A 59 -1.91 2.75 -15.83
C LEU A 59 -0.62 1.95 -15.57
N SER A 60 0.43 2.25 -16.33
CA SER A 60 1.77 1.67 -16.15
C SER A 60 2.27 1.73 -14.70
N GLU A 61 1.84 2.75 -13.99
CA GLU A 61 2.22 3.09 -12.63
C GLU A 61 1.58 2.15 -11.59
N ASP A 62 0.40 1.57 -11.87
CA ASP A 62 -0.19 0.53 -11.02
C ASP A 62 0.67 -0.74 -11.03
N ALA A 63 1.22 -1.09 -12.21
CA ALA A 63 2.15 -2.20 -12.35
C ALA A 63 3.51 -1.89 -11.69
N GLU A 64 3.97 -0.64 -11.77
CA GLU A 64 5.20 -0.21 -11.11
C GLU A 64 5.09 -0.27 -9.57
N ALA A 65 3.92 0.06 -9.02
CA ALA A 65 3.66 -0.07 -7.58
C ALA A 65 3.78 -1.53 -7.09
N ILE A 66 3.35 -2.50 -7.91
CA ILE A 66 3.50 -3.94 -7.60
C ILE A 66 4.97 -4.34 -7.59
N ASN A 67 5.75 -3.91 -8.57
CA ASN A 67 7.19 -4.19 -8.62
C ASN A 67 7.89 -3.59 -7.39
N TYR A 68 7.55 -2.36 -7.05
CA TYR A 68 8.13 -1.68 -5.90
C TYR A 68 7.78 -2.36 -4.56
N LEU A 69 6.54 -2.83 -4.40
CA LEU A 69 6.16 -3.63 -3.24
C LEU A 69 7.00 -4.91 -3.14
N SER A 70 7.25 -5.58 -4.26
CA SER A 70 8.11 -6.76 -4.32
C SER A 70 9.56 -6.45 -3.97
N ASP A 71 10.09 -5.30 -4.38
CA ASP A 71 11.47 -4.90 -4.11
C ASP A 71 11.71 -4.63 -2.61
N ILE A 72 10.71 -4.08 -1.91
CA ILE A 72 10.83 -3.74 -0.48
C ILE A 72 10.51 -4.93 0.42
N PHE A 73 9.40 -5.61 0.16
CA PHE A 73 8.85 -6.62 1.07
C PHE A 73 9.08 -8.06 0.59
N GLY A 74 9.75 -8.22 -0.54
CA GLY A 74 9.96 -9.50 -1.20
C GLY A 74 8.76 -9.95 -2.03
N PRO A 75 8.94 -11.00 -2.86
CA PRO A 75 7.91 -11.46 -3.80
C PRO A 75 6.65 -12.00 -3.10
N ASP A 76 6.75 -12.42 -1.84
CA ASP A 76 5.60 -12.86 -1.04
C ASP A 76 4.64 -11.71 -0.68
N ALA A 77 5.10 -10.46 -0.74
CA ALA A 77 4.24 -9.30 -0.54
C ALA A 77 3.12 -9.24 -1.58
N ILE A 78 3.42 -9.60 -2.83
CA ILE A 78 2.43 -9.67 -3.92
C ILE A 78 1.31 -10.65 -3.56
N LYS A 79 1.63 -11.78 -2.92
CA LYS A 79 0.64 -12.79 -2.51
C LYS A 79 -0.33 -12.27 -1.44
N ASN A 80 0.11 -11.28 -0.67
CA ASN A 80 -0.69 -10.62 0.37
C ASN A 80 -1.29 -9.29 -0.11
N THR A 81 -1.22 -8.97 -1.41
CA THR A 81 -1.81 -7.76 -1.99
C THR A 81 -3.26 -7.99 -2.41
N ILE A 82 -4.15 -7.11 -1.94
CA ILE A 82 -5.55 -7.04 -2.33
C ILE A 82 -5.73 -5.82 -3.24
N ILE A 83 -6.21 -6.05 -4.46
CA ILE A 83 -6.55 -4.97 -5.40
C ILE A 83 -7.96 -4.46 -5.07
N ILE A 84 -8.05 -3.16 -4.78
CA ILE A 84 -9.31 -2.47 -4.51
C ILE A 84 -9.64 -1.57 -5.69
N PHE A 85 -10.70 -1.92 -6.43
CA PHE A 85 -11.23 -1.06 -7.47
C PHE A 85 -12.11 0.03 -6.88
N THR A 86 -11.77 1.29 -7.14
CA THR A 86 -12.57 2.45 -6.74
C THR A 86 -13.33 3.05 -7.94
N ASN A 87 -14.33 3.88 -7.69
CA ASN A 87 -15.29 4.39 -8.68
C ASN A 87 -16.15 3.33 -9.38
N ARG A 88 -17.19 2.82 -8.68
CA ARG A 88 -18.35 2.19 -9.32
C ARG A 88 -19.16 3.27 -10.05
N SER A 89 -18.85 3.56 -11.30
CA SER A 89 -19.92 4.02 -12.20
C SER A 89 -20.77 2.78 -12.49
N ILE A 90 -21.86 2.61 -11.73
CA ILE A 90 -23.04 1.87 -12.19
C ILE A 90 -23.83 2.84 -13.06
#